data_AF-A0A936K2H0-F1
#
_entry.id   AF-A0A936K2H0-F1
#
_cell.length_a   1.000
_cell.length_b   1.000
_cell.length_c   1.000
_cell.angle_alpha   90.00
_cell.angle_beta   90.00
_cell.angle_gamma   90.00
#
_symmetry.space_group_name_H-M   'P 1'
#
loop_
_entity.id
_entity.type
_entity.pdbx_description
1 polymer ?
#
loop_
_entity_poly.entity_id
_entity_poly.type
_entity_poly.pdbx_seq_one_letter_code
_entity_poly.pdbx_strand_id
1 'polypeptide(L)' 'MMDPTTASGELLGIGAADRLAFDVIGWNLSAVPELGRPALLSLGLGVMGIAWLRRRRRLLVD' A
#
# COMPACT_ATOMS: atom_id res chain seq x y z
N MET A 1 -11.44 -12.57 11.81
CA MET A 1 -12.24 -13.00 12.95
C MET A 1 -13.37 -12.02 13.12
N MET A 2 -14.59 -12.47 12.90
CA MET A 2 -15.81 -11.67 12.90
C MET A 2 -16.64 -11.95 14.15
N ASP A 3 -15.97 -12.13 15.28
CA ASP A 3 -16.61 -12.24 16.59
C ASP A 3 -16.66 -10.83 17.22
N PRO A 4 -17.85 -10.22 17.34
CA PRO A 4 -17.99 -8.89 17.93
C PRO A 4 -17.85 -8.89 19.46
N THR A 5 -17.71 -10.06 20.08
CA THR A 5 -17.61 -10.22 21.53
C THR A 5 -16.18 -10.38 22.04
N THR A 6 -15.20 -10.50 21.14
CA THR A 6 -13.80 -10.69 21.53
C THR A 6 -13.25 -9.48 22.30
N ALA A 7 -12.64 -9.73 23.44
CA ALA A 7 -11.99 -8.73 24.27
C ALA A 7 -10.50 -8.56 23.91
N SER A 8 -9.93 -7.40 24.26
CA SER A 8 -8.50 -7.14 24.05
C SER A 8 -7.64 -8.11 24.86
N GLY A 9 -6.74 -8.83 24.19
CA GLY A 9 -5.84 -9.82 24.80
C GLY A 9 -6.30 -11.27 24.67
N GLU A 10 -7.49 -11.51 24.12
CA GLU A 10 -7.94 -12.86 23.77
C GLU A 10 -7.26 -13.37 22.49
N LEU A 11 -7.01 -14.67 22.43
CA LEU A 11 -6.44 -15.29 21.24
C LEU A 11 -7.46 -15.29 20.11
N LEU A 12 -7.22 -14.46 19.09
CA LEU A 12 -8.05 -14.41 17.90
C LEU A 12 -7.82 -15.64 17.02
N GLY A 13 -8.79 -16.55 16.97
CA GLY A 13 -8.82 -17.69 16.06
C GLY A 13 -9.48 -17.35 14.72
N ILE A 14 -8.76 -17.50 13.61
CA ILE A 14 -9.35 -17.36 12.27
C ILE A 14 -10.01 -18.68 11.86
N GLY A 15 -11.34 -18.66 11.77
CA GLY A 15 -12.17 -19.83 11.43
C GLY A 15 -12.54 -19.95 9.95
N ALA A 16 -13.39 -20.94 9.64
CA ALA A 16 -13.95 -21.11 8.30
C ALA A 16 -14.96 -20.01 7.95
N ALA A 17 -15.78 -19.57 8.92
CA ALA A 17 -16.74 -18.48 8.74
C ALA A 17 -16.05 -17.16 8.38
N ASP A 18 -14.90 -16.88 8.99
CA ASP A 18 -14.10 -15.69 8.68
C ASP A 18 -13.61 -15.70 7.24
N ARG A 19 -13.12 -16.84 6.77
CA ARG A 19 -12.67 -17.02 5.39
C ARG A 19 -13.80 -16.80 4.40
N LEU A 20 -14.95 -17.44 4.63
CA LEU A 20 -16.14 -17.23 3.80
C LEU A 20 -16.57 -15.76 3.80
N ALA A 21 -16.51 -15.08 4.93
CA ALA A 21 -16.88 -13.69 5.00
C ALA A 21 -15.88 -12.77 4.28
N PHE A 22 -14.57 -13.07 4.29
CA PHE A 22 -13.59 -12.37 3.46
C PHE A 22 -13.82 -12.60 1.96
N ASP A 23 -14.22 -13.82 1.58
CA ASP A 23 -14.56 -14.15 0.19
C ASP A 23 -15.83 -13.42 -0.27
N VAL A 24 -16.87 -13.38 0.58
CA VAL A 24 -18.15 -12.70 0.29
C VAL A 24 -18.02 -11.19 0.22
N ILE A 25 -17.26 -10.58 1.15
CA ILE A 25 -16.97 -9.13 1.11
C ILE A 25 -16.06 -8.79 -0.07
N GLY A 26 -15.40 -9.79 -0.64
CA GLY A 26 -14.58 -9.60 -1.82
C GLY A 26 -13.24 -8.93 -1.52
N TRP A 27 -12.71 -9.18 -0.32
CA TRP A 27 -11.44 -8.61 0.13
C TRP A 27 -10.27 -8.90 -0.83
N ASN A 28 -10.36 -10.02 -1.57
CA ASN A 28 -9.33 -10.50 -2.49
C ASN A 28 -9.79 -10.51 -3.96
N LEU A 29 -10.71 -9.63 -4.37
CA LEU A 29 -11.33 -9.65 -5.72
C LEU A 29 -10.46 -9.07 -6.85
N SER A 30 -9.38 -8.34 -6.55
CA SER A 30 -8.39 -7.99 -7.56
C SER A 30 -7.01 -7.78 -6.95
N ALA A 31 -6.00 -8.34 -7.61
CA ALA A 31 -4.64 -7.85 -7.41
C ALA A 31 -4.60 -6.42 -7.96
N VAL A 32 -4.66 -5.44 -7.07
CA VAL A 32 -4.16 -4.10 -7.43
C VAL A 32 -2.73 -4.33 -7.92
N PRO A 33 -2.33 -3.86 -9.12
CA PRO A 33 -0.94 -3.93 -9.53
C PRO A 33 -0.12 -3.19 -8.49
N GLU A 34 0.49 -3.94 -7.57
CA GLU A 34 1.42 -3.36 -6.63
C GLU A 34 2.56 -2.83 -7.48
N LEU A 35 2.79 -1.51 -7.42
CA LEU A 35 4.01 -0.97 -7.99
C LEU A 35 5.15 -1.66 -7.25
N GLY A 36 5.82 -2.59 -7.94
CA GLY A 36 6.91 -3.33 -7.35
C GLY A 36 7.98 -2.37 -6.84
N ARG A 37 8.77 -2.82 -5.86
CA ARG A 37 9.93 -2.08 -5.31
C ARG A 37 10.76 -1.34 -6.39
N PRO A 38 11.10 -1.92 -7.55
CA PRO A 38 11.85 -1.19 -8.58
C PRO A 38 11.05 -0.06 -9.24
N ALA A 39 9.74 -0.21 -9.40
CA ALA A 39 8.86 0.81 -9.96
C ALA A 39 8.71 2.00 -9.02
N LEU A 40 8.55 1.76 -7.71
CA LEU A 40 8.53 2.84 -6.72
C LEU A 40 9.87 3.56 -6.64
N LEU A 41 10.98 2.82 -6.70
CA LEU A 41 12.31 3.40 -6.69
C LEU A 41 12.56 4.30 -7.93
N SER A 42 12.21 3.83 -9.13
CA SER A 42 12.40 4.60 -10.35
C SER A 42 11.53 5.86 -10.36
N LEU A 43 10.31 5.80 -9.83
CA LEU A 43 9.42 6.94 -9.70
C LEU A 43 9.98 7.99 -8.73
N GLY A 44 10.49 7.55 -7.57
CA GLY A 44 11.15 8.42 -6.59
C GLY A 44 12.40 9.11 -7.16
N LEU A 45 13.27 8.36 -7.83
CA LEU A 45 14.47 8.90 -8.47
C LEU A 45 14.13 9.86 -9.62
N GLY A 46 13.11 9.56 -10.42
CA GLY A 46 12.63 10.43 -11.48
C GLY A 46 12.14 11.78 -10.96
N VAL A 47 11.33 11.78 -9.90
CA VAL A 47 10.86 13.01 -9.24
C VAL A 47 12.02 13.82 -8.67
N MET A 48 12.97 13.17 -7.98
CA MET A 48 14.16 13.85 -7.46
C MET A 48 15.03 14.45 -8.57
N GLY A 49 15.26 13.72 -9.66
CA GLY A 49 16.03 14.21 -10.81
C GLY A 49 15.40 15.44 -11.45
N ILE A 50 14.08 15.43 -11.66
CA ILE A 50 13.34 16.58 -12.19
C ILE A 50 13.43 17.78 -11.24
N ALA A 51 13.24 17.57 -9.93
CA ALA A 51 13.32 18.64 -8.94
C ALA A 51 14.72 19.29 -8.90
N TRP A 52 15.77 18.48 -8.99
CA TRP A 52 17.16 18.95 -9.02
C TRP A 52 17.48 19.76 -10.27
N LEU A 53 17.06 19.30 -11.45
CA LEU A 53 17.20 20.02 -12.71
C LEU A 53 16.48 21.39 -12.67
N ARG A 54 15.28 21.44 -12.08
CA ARG A 54 14.54 22.70 -11.92
C ARG A 54 15.26 23.66 -10.97
N ARG A 55 15.87 23.17 -9.88
CA ARG A 55 16.64 24.00 -8.95
C ARG A 55 17.89 24.60 -9.63
N ARG A 56 18.63 23.80 -10.40
CA ARG A 56 19.81 24.28 -11.13
C ARG A 56 19.47 25.35 -12.16
N ARG A 57 18.36 25.18 -12.88
CA ARG A 57 17.91 26.18 -13.87
C ARG A 57 17.53 27.53 -13.24
N ARG A 58 16.98 27.54 -12.01
CA ARG A 58 16.69 28.80 -11.30
C ARG A 58 17.97 29.53 -10.93
N LEU A 59 18.96 28.82 -10.39
CA LEU A 59 20.26 29.40 -9.99
C LEU A 59 21.12 29.90 -11.17
N LEU A 60 20.79 29.56 -12.41
CA LEU A 60 21.48 30.04 -13.61
C LEU A 60 20.80 31.26 -14.25
N VAL A 61 19.61 31.63 -13.77
CA VAL A 61 18.80 32.75 -14.27
C VAL A 61 18.83 33.94 -13.30
N ASP A 62 19.32 33.74 -12.07
CA ASP A 62 19.66 34.79 -11.09
C ASP A 62 21.14 35.20 -11.23
#